data_AF-A0A2V8DLH2-F1
#
_entry.id   AF-A0A2V8DLH2-F1
#
_cell.length_a   1.000
_cell.length_b   1.000
_cell.length_c   1.000
_cell.angle_alpha   90.00
_cell.angle_beta   90.00
_cell.angle_gamma   90.00
#
_symmetry.space_group_name_H-M   'P 1'
#
loop_
_entity.id
_entity.type
_entity.pdbx_description
1 polymer ?
#
loop_
_entity_poly.entity_id
_entity_poly.type
_entity_poly.pdbx_seq_one_letter_code
_entity_poly.pdbx_strand_id
1 'polypeptide(L)'
;MEELICEGHVFMRPLSDFVQLESDELRGDNDEALTRFDAAADGGRLDVQMNGQWAAVGTILGGLRYAHPTTQRANVFCMYAFRASHAEMLIDSRNFGFGDTFVAFTNGDEFLRRARTEAQRRKLELKSGLVEYVDPRTYTGPMGVFRKLSTFGYQS
;
A
#
# COMPACT_ATOMS: atom_id res chain seq x y z
N MET A 1 11.97 -4.22 17.63
CA MET A 1 12.35 -5.50 17.01
C MET A 1 12.35 -6.62 18.05
N GLU A 2 12.90 -6.38 19.24
CA GLU A 2 12.92 -7.32 20.37
C GLU A 2 11.53 -7.91 20.70
N GLU A 3 10.50 -7.09 20.85
CA GLU A 3 9.11 -7.54 21.05
C GLU A 3 8.61 -8.57 20.01
N LEU A 4 8.98 -8.39 18.73
CA LEU A 4 8.59 -9.33 17.68
C LEU A 4 9.38 -10.64 17.76
N ILE A 5 10.67 -10.55 18.07
CA ILE A 5 11.58 -11.70 18.08
C ILE A 5 11.37 -12.55 19.33
N CYS A 6 11.29 -11.92 20.50
CA CYS A 6 11.23 -12.60 21.80
C CYS A 6 9.79 -13.00 22.17
N GLU A 7 8.82 -12.10 21.93
CA GLU A 7 7.44 -12.27 22.40
C GLU A 7 6.44 -12.54 21.27
N GLY A 8 6.84 -12.35 20.01
CA GLY A 8 5.95 -12.52 18.85
C GLY A 8 4.91 -11.41 18.70
N HIS A 9 5.12 -10.24 19.32
CA HIS A 9 4.21 -9.11 19.20
C HIS A 9 4.36 -8.40 17.86
N VAL A 10 3.25 -8.35 17.10
CA VAL A 10 3.17 -7.65 15.81
C VAL A 10 2.52 -6.28 16.04
N PHE A 11 3.24 -5.22 15.68
CA PHE A 11 2.73 -3.86 15.70
C PHE A 11 2.27 -3.46 14.29
N MET A 12 1.00 -3.06 14.16
CA MET A 12 0.39 -2.66 12.90
C MET A 12 0.04 -1.18 12.95
N ARG A 13 0.55 -0.40 12.00
CA ARG A 13 0.25 1.04 11.88
C ARG A 13 -0.88 1.27 10.89
N PRO A 14 -1.73 2.30 11.08
CA PRO A 14 -2.74 2.65 10.09
C PRO A 14 -2.07 3.10 8.79
N LEU A 15 -2.71 2.86 7.65
CA LEU A 15 -2.19 3.30 6.35
C LEU A 15 -1.97 4.82 6.29
N SER A 16 -2.76 5.60 7.02
CA SER A 16 -2.57 7.05 7.14
C SER A 16 -1.19 7.45 7.64
N ASP A 17 -0.53 6.63 8.47
CA ASP A 17 0.81 6.93 8.96
C ASP A 17 1.79 6.98 7.78
N PHE A 18 1.67 6.05 6.82
CA PHE A 18 2.59 5.92 5.68
C PHE A 18 2.34 6.97 4.58
N VAL A 19 1.10 7.45 4.44
CA VAL A 19 0.77 8.59 3.57
C VAL A 19 1.46 9.88 4.06
N GLN A 20 1.61 10.04 5.38
CA GLN A 20 2.13 11.27 5.99
C GLN A 20 3.66 11.28 6.16
N LEU A 21 4.37 10.22 5.72
CA LEU A 21 5.83 10.13 5.81
C LEU A 21 6.51 10.98 4.74
N GLU A 22 6.24 12.29 4.71
CA GLU A 22 6.79 13.20 3.70
C GLU A 22 8.32 13.35 3.77
N SER A 23 8.93 13.02 4.90
CA SER A 23 10.40 13.11 5.11
C SER A 23 11.15 11.82 4.79
N ASP A 24 10.44 10.74 4.46
CA ASP A 24 11.02 9.42 4.23
C ASP A 24 10.60 8.91 2.86
N GLU A 25 11.30 9.36 1.82
CA GLU A 25 11.01 9.01 0.41
C GLU A 25 11.11 7.50 0.14
N LEU A 26 11.72 6.74 1.04
CA LEU A 26 11.88 5.29 0.93
C LEU A 26 10.66 4.53 1.48
N ARG A 27 10.12 4.96 2.62
CA ARG A 27 8.94 4.36 3.29
C ARG A 27 7.62 4.98 2.86
N GLY A 28 7.64 6.25 2.49
CA GLY A 28 6.47 7.04 2.14
C GLY A 28 5.84 6.57 0.83
N ASP A 29 4.52 6.54 0.83
CA ASP A 29 3.72 6.29 -0.36
C ASP A 29 2.49 7.21 -0.29
N ASN A 30 2.54 8.30 -1.06
CA ASN A 30 1.46 9.29 -1.11
C ASN A 30 0.18 8.73 -1.76
N ASP A 31 0.30 7.60 -2.45
CA ASP A 31 -0.79 6.85 -3.06
C ASP A 31 -1.23 5.65 -2.19
N GLU A 32 -0.71 5.55 -0.96
CA GLU A 32 -1.15 4.58 0.03
C GLU A 32 -2.60 4.86 0.44
N ALA A 33 -3.37 3.79 0.73
CA ALA A 33 -4.79 3.87 1.04
C ALA A 33 -5.71 4.46 -0.04
N LEU A 34 -5.26 4.55 -1.31
CA LEU A 34 -6.19 4.80 -2.41
C LEU A 34 -7.31 3.74 -2.40
N THR A 35 -8.54 4.20 -2.56
CA THR A 35 -9.70 3.34 -2.74
C THR A 35 -9.92 3.05 -4.22
N ARG A 36 -9.63 4.03 -5.09
CA ARG A 36 -9.75 3.91 -6.55
C ARG A 36 -8.75 4.80 -7.25
N PHE A 37 -8.29 4.35 -8.40
CA PHE A 37 -7.49 5.11 -9.35
C PHE A 37 -8.16 5.09 -10.73
N ASP A 38 -8.06 6.19 -11.48
CA ASP A 38 -8.62 6.30 -12.82
C ASP A 38 -7.61 6.94 -13.79
N ALA A 39 -6.89 6.11 -14.54
CA ALA A 39 -5.94 6.56 -15.55
C ALA A 39 -6.62 7.32 -16.70
N ALA A 40 -7.86 6.96 -17.05
CA ALA A 40 -8.60 7.57 -18.16
C ALA A 40 -9.01 9.04 -17.91
N ALA A 41 -8.86 9.53 -16.67
CA ALA A 41 -9.07 10.92 -16.34
C ALA A 41 -7.98 11.85 -16.91
N ASP A 42 -6.79 11.31 -17.22
CA ASP A 42 -5.68 12.10 -17.78
C ASP A 42 -6.05 12.70 -19.14
N GLY A 43 -5.83 14.00 -19.31
CA GLY A 43 -6.27 14.74 -20.49
C GLY A 43 -7.76 15.09 -20.52
N GLY A 44 -8.55 14.66 -19.53
CA GLY A 44 -9.96 15.01 -19.38
C GLY A 44 -10.15 16.51 -19.09
N ARG A 45 -11.28 17.08 -19.54
CA ARG A 45 -11.64 18.48 -19.22
C ARG A 45 -12.37 18.55 -17.88
N LEU A 46 -11.92 19.43 -17.01
CA LEU A 46 -12.58 19.77 -15.76
C LEU A 46 -13.46 21.00 -15.97
N ASP A 47 -14.76 20.83 -15.81
CA ASP A 47 -15.75 21.90 -15.86
C ASP A 47 -16.41 22.06 -14.47
N VAL A 48 -16.73 23.29 -14.08
CA VAL A 48 -17.49 23.60 -12.86
C VAL A 48 -18.82 24.24 -13.23
N GLN A 49 -19.91 23.84 -12.55
CA GLN A 49 -21.20 24.47 -12.73
C GLN A 49 -21.36 25.64 -11.75
N MET A 50 -21.58 26.84 -12.26
CA MET A 50 -21.84 28.05 -11.50
C MET A 50 -23.10 28.72 -12.03
N ASN A 51 -24.09 28.97 -11.16
CA ASN A 51 -25.36 29.62 -11.54
C ASN A 51 -26.07 28.95 -12.73
N GLY A 52 -25.99 27.62 -12.83
CA GLY A 52 -26.59 26.85 -13.93
C GLY A 52 -25.79 26.81 -15.23
N GLN A 53 -24.66 27.53 -15.32
CA GLN A 53 -23.77 27.51 -16.48
C GLN A 53 -22.49 26.71 -16.19
N TRP A 54 -22.01 25.97 -17.19
CA TRP A 54 -20.74 25.26 -17.11
C TRP A 54 -19.60 26.18 -17.54
N ALA A 55 -18.56 26.29 -16.72
CA ALA A 55 -17.34 27.01 -17.02
C ALA A 55 -16.15 26.03 -17.01
N ALA A 56 -15.31 26.10 -18.03
CA ALA A 56 -14.09 25.29 -18.09
C ALA A 56 -13.07 25.80 -17.07
N VAL A 57 -12.56 24.89 -16.24
CA VAL A 57 -11.49 25.15 -15.28
C VAL A 57 -10.14 24.82 -15.90
N GLY A 58 -10.04 23.71 -16.65
CA GLY A 58 -8.82 23.29 -17.30
C GLY A 58 -8.81 21.82 -17.69
N THR A 59 -7.61 21.28 -17.90
CA THR A 59 -7.36 19.87 -18.22
C THR A 59 -6.76 19.15 -17.02
N ILE A 60 -7.26 17.96 -16.73
CA ILE A 60 -6.71 17.07 -15.71
C ILE A 60 -5.37 16.53 -16.19
N LEU A 61 -4.36 16.58 -15.32
CA LEU A 61 -3.03 16.02 -15.58
C LEU A 61 -2.83 14.79 -14.68
N GLY A 62 -2.59 13.64 -15.31
CA GLY A 62 -2.46 12.35 -14.65
C GLY A 62 -3.78 11.73 -14.21
N GLY A 63 -3.70 10.50 -13.69
CA GLY A 63 -4.87 9.77 -13.24
C GLY A 63 -5.52 10.36 -11.99
N LEU A 64 -6.85 10.23 -11.92
CA LEU A 64 -7.62 10.70 -10.77
C LEU A 64 -7.45 9.71 -9.61
N ARG A 65 -7.14 10.26 -8.44
CA ARG A 65 -6.93 9.53 -7.18
C ARG A 65 -8.10 9.73 -6.25
N TYR A 66 -8.67 8.65 -5.76
CA TYR A 66 -9.73 8.69 -4.77
C TYR A 66 -9.35 7.88 -3.54
N ALA A 67 -9.31 8.54 -2.38
CA ALA A 67 -9.07 7.92 -1.09
C ALA A 67 -10.28 8.14 -0.18
N HIS A 68 -10.85 7.06 0.34
CA HIS A 68 -11.91 7.14 1.34
C HIS A 68 -11.30 7.08 2.76
N PRO A 69 -11.78 7.91 3.72
CA PRO A 69 -11.23 7.94 5.08
C PRO A 69 -11.22 6.60 5.81
N THR A 70 -12.10 5.67 5.45
CA THR A 70 -12.12 4.33 6.07
C THR A 70 -10.94 3.47 5.65
N THR A 71 -10.46 3.59 4.40
CA THR A 71 -9.27 2.84 3.94
C THR A 71 -8.03 3.28 4.70
N GLN A 72 -7.91 4.57 4.98
CA GLN A 72 -6.78 5.15 5.73
C GLN A 72 -6.64 4.60 7.17
N ARG A 73 -7.75 4.12 7.76
CA ARG A 73 -7.77 3.56 9.13
C ARG A 73 -7.40 2.09 9.20
N ALA A 74 -7.19 1.42 8.06
CA ALA A 74 -6.77 0.02 8.06
C ALA A 74 -5.35 -0.09 8.64
N ASN A 75 -5.19 -0.90 9.67
CA ASN A 75 -3.87 -1.20 10.23
C ASN A 75 -3.18 -2.27 9.39
N VAL A 76 -1.91 -2.04 9.04
CA VAL A 76 -1.13 -2.94 8.19
C VAL A 76 0.17 -3.37 8.83
N PHE A 77 0.62 -4.56 8.44
CA PHE A 77 1.94 -5.10 8.68
C PHE A 77 2.49 -5.57 7.35
N CYS A 78 3.41 -4.79 6.78
CA CYS A 78 4.00 -5.06 5.47
C CYS A 78 5.21 -6.00 5.63
N MET A 79 5.32 -6.97 4.72
CA MET A 79 6.41 -7.95 4.71
C MET A 79 6.85 -8.21 3.27
N TYR A 80 8.12 -8.59 3.09
CA TYR A 80 8.64 -9.11 1.84
C TYR A 80 8.37 -10.62 1.77
N ALA A 81 7.81 -11.07 0.65
CA ALA A 81 7.53 -12.48 0.40
C ALA A 81 8.56 -13.07 -0.55
N PHE A 82 9.57 -13.76 -0.02
CA PHE A 82 10.57 -14.45 -0.82
C PHE A 82 10.04 -15.79 -1.31
N ARG A 83 10.03 -15.98 -2.63
CA ARG A 83 9.85 -17.31 -3.23
C ARG A 83 11.20 -17.85 -3.64
N ALA A 84 11.51 -19.09 -3.25
CA ALA A 84 12.79 -19.73 -3.59
C ALA A 84 13.09 -19.72 -5.10
N SER A 85 12.04 -19.77 -5.93
CA SER A 85 12.17 -19.67 -7.40
C SER A 85 12.60 -18.30 -7.93
N HIS A 86 12.66 -17.27 -7.08
CA HIS A 86 13.05 -15.90 -7.41
C HIS A 86 14.21 -15.42 -6.53
N ALA A 87 14.97 -16.33 -5.92
CA ALA A 87 16.07 -15.99 -5.01
C ALA A 87 17.15 -15.11 -5.66
N GLU A 88 17.25 -15.13 -6.99
CA GLU A 88 18.19 -14.30 -7.77
C GLU A 88 17.67 -12.88 -8.04
N MET A 89 16.36 -12.62 -7.89
CA MET A 89 15.81 -11.26 -7.92
C MET A 89 16.03 -10.61 -6.56
N LEU A 90 17.23 -10.04 -6.45
CA LEU A 90 17.65 -9.26 -5.30
C LEU A 90 16.63 -8.17 -4.98
N ILE A 91 16.40 -8.03 -3.68
CA ILE A 91 15.77 -6.87 -3.05
C ILE A 91 16.27 -5.60 -3.76
N ASP A 92 15.36 -4.73 -4.19
CA ASP A 92 15.73 -3.45 -4.81
C ASP A 92 16.74 -2.71 -3.93
N SER A 93 17.85 -2.23 -4.50
CA SER A 93 18.95 -1.65 -3.73
C SER A 93 18.53 -0.44 -2.90
N ARG A 94 17.44 0.24 -3.26
CA ARG A 94 16.85 1.32 -2.45
C ARG A 94 16.50 0.85 -1.04
N ASN A 95 16.05 -0.40 -0.91
CA ASN A 95 15.63 -0.97 0.37
C ASN A 95 16.80 -1.23 1.33
N PHE A 96 18.05 -1.19 0.87
CA PHE A 96 19.21 -1.17 1.77
C PHE A 96 19.28 0.13 2.59
N GLY A 97 18.51 1.16 2.24
CA GLY A 97 18.32 2.35 3.06
C GLY A 97 17.45 2.13 4.31
N PHE A 98 16.73 1.00 4.43
CA PHE A 98 15.93 0.72 5.65
C PHE A 98 16.79 0.31 6.85
N GLY A 99 17.99 -0.23 6.60
CA GLY A 99 18.89 -0.75 7.61
C GLY A 99 19.70 -1.94 7.11
N ASP A 100 20.49 -2.53 8.01
CA ASP A 100 21.40 -3.64 7.75
C ASP A 100 20.89 -4.99 8.31
N THR A 101 19.73 -4.98 8.95
CA THR A 101 19.18 -6.12 9.70
C THR A 101 17.74 -6.38 9.30
N PHE A 102 17.37 -7.66 9.18
CA PHE A 102 16.00 -8.09 8.91
C PHE A 102 15.59 -9.25 9.82
N VAL A 103 14.28 -9.40 10.02
CA VAL A 103 13.68 -10.57 10.67
C VAL A 103 13.09 -11.46 9.58
N ALA A 104 13.53 -12.72 9.52
CA ALA A 104 13.02 -13.69 8.57
C ALA A 104 12.06 -14.68 9.23
N PHE A 105 10.83 -14.72 8.75
CA PHE A 105 9.89 -15.78 9.09
C PHE A 105 10.11 -16.97 8.16
N THR A 106 10.69 -18.05 8.69
CA THR A 106 10.99 -19.26 7.90
C THR A 106 9.78 -20.16 7.70
N ASN A 107 8.73 -19.98 8.50
CA ASN A 107 7.45 -20.67 8.36
C ASN A 107 6.31 -19.65 8.28
N GLY A 108 6.10 -19.10 7.08
CA GLY A 108 5.07 -18.10 6.82
C GLY A 108 3.65 -18.59 7.09
N ASP A 109 3.37 -19.87 6.82
CA ASP A 109 2.05 -20.47 7.06
C ASP A 109 1.71 -20.51 8.56
N GLU A 110 2.67 -20.88 9.41
CA GLU A 110 2.49 -20.88 10.87
C GLU A 110 2.31 -19.45 11.41
N PHE A 111 3.05 -18.48 10.88
CA PHE A 111 2.86 -17.07 11.22
C PHE A 111 1.43 -16.61 10.88
N LEU A 112 0.98 -16.84 9.65
CA LEU A 112 -0.37 -16.48 9.21
C LEU A 112 -1.45 -17.21 10.02
N ARG A 113 -1.23 -18.48 10.36
CA ARG A 113 -2.15 -19.24 11.22
C ARG A 113 -2.30 -18.59 12.59
N ARG A 114 -1.18 -18.26 13.27
CA ARG A 114 -1.20 -17.58 14.58
C ARG A 114 -1.87 -16.21 14.52
N ALA A 115 -1.53 -15.41 13.52
CA ALA A 115 -2.13 -14.09 13.32
C ALA A 115 -3.65 -14.18 13.13
N ARG A 116 -4.13 -15.13 12.31
CA ARG A 116 -5.56 -15.37 12.10
C ARG A 116 -6.26 -15.83 13.37
N THR A 117 -5.68 -16.78 14.10
CA THR A 117 -6.25 -17.26 15.37
C THR A 117 -6.40 -16.11 16.37
N GLU A 118 -5.40 -15.26 16.50
CA GLU A 118 -5.44 -14.14 17.45
C GLU A 118 -6.43 -13.05 17.01
N ALA A 119 -6.50 -12.73 15.72
CA ALA A 119 -7.49 -11.80 15.18
C ALA A 119 -8.92 -12.29 15.44
N GLN A 120 -9.20 -13.58 15.20
CA GLN A 120 -10.49 -14.20 15.50
C GLN A 120 -10.84 -14.13 16.98
N ARG A 121 -9.88 -14.44 17.87
CA ARG A 121 -10.07 -14.34 19.33
C ARG A 121 -10.45 -12.93 19.75
N ARG A 122 -9.88 -11.91 19.11
CA ARG A 122 -10.16 -10.49 19.35
C ARG A 122 -11.35 -9.94 18.56
N LYS A 123 -12.03 -10.76 17.74
CA LYS A 123 -13.12 -10.35 16.84
C LYS A 123 -12.71 -9.24 15.86
N LEU A 124 -11.47 -9.31 15.38
CA LEU A 124 -10.92 -8.41 14.37
C LEU A 124 -11.01 -9.07 12.97
N GLU A 125 -11.29 -8.26 11.96
CA GLU A 125 -11.16 -8.68 10.56
C GLU A 125 -9.69 -8.62 10.16
N LEU A 126 -9.10 -9.77 9.82
CA LEU A 126 -7.74 -9.84 9.28
C LEU A 126 -7.79 -10.20 7.80
N LYS A 127 -7.13 -9.38 6.98
CA LYS A 127 -6.89 -9.67 5.57
C LYS A 127 -5.39 -9.88 5.35
N SER A 128 -5.05 -10.78 4.45
CA SER A 128 -3.66 -11.09 4.08
C SER A 128 -3.61 -11.42 2.59
N GLY A 129 -2.65 -10.87 1.88
CA GLY A 129 -2.47 -11.08 0.44
C GLY A 129 -1.17 -10.47 -0.05
N LEU A 130 -0.76 -10.85 -1.26
CA LEU A 130 0.33 -10.18 -1.95
C LEU A 130 -0.16 -8.84 -2.50
N VAL A 131 0.75 -7.87 -2.55
CA VAL A 131 0.49 -6.58 -3.20
C VAL A 131 0.60 -6.76 -4.71
N GLU A 132 -0.41 -6.30 -5.43
CA GLU A 132 -0.40 -6.19 -6.88
C GLU A 132 0.06 -4.78 -7.29
N TYR A 133 0.96 -4.70 -8.27
CA TYR A 133 1.42 -3.43 -8.82
C TYR A 133 0.81 -3.19 -10.18
N VAL A 134 0.16 -2.04 -10.33
CA VAL A 134 -0.57 -1.68 -11.56
C VAL A 134 0.04 -0.47 -12.25
N ASP A 135 0.05 -0.48 -13.58
CA ASP A 135 0.60 0.62 -14.39
C ASP A 135 -0.34 1.85 -14.32
N PRO A 136 0.13 3.00 -13.81
CA PRO A 136 -0.68 4.21 -13.67
C PRO A 136 -1.15 4.80 -15.01
N ARG A 137 -0.59 4.36 -16.14
CA ARG A 137 -0.97 4.84 -17.48
C ARG A 137 -2.18 4.11 -18.05
N THR A 138 -2.49 2.91 -17.55
CA THR A 138 -3.52 2.04 -18.14
C THR A 138 -4.55 1.55 -17.15
N TYR A 139 -4.25 1.60 -15.85
CA TYR A 139 -5.14 1.06 -14.83
C TYR A 139 -6.26 2.03 -14.45
N THR A 140 -7.51 1.56 -14.54
CA THR A 140 -8.67 2.21 -13.92
C THR A 140 -9.41 1.17 -13.09
N GLY A 141 -9.49 1.39 -11.79
CA GLY A 141 -10.10 0.39 -10.92
C GLY A 141 -9.89 0.61 -9.42
N PRO A 142 -10.45 -0.29 -8.60
CA PRO A 142 -10.29 -0.26 -7.15
C PRO A 142 -8.84 -0.52 -6.77
N MET A 143 -8.30 0.25 -5.82
CA MET A 143 -6.94 0.05 -5.30
C MET A 143 -7.00 -0.82 -4.04
N GLY A 144 -7.51 -0.25 -2.93
CA GLY A 144 -7.61 -0.97 -1.67
C GLY A 144 -6.23 -1.23 -1.05
N VAL A 145 -6.15 -2.13 -0.08
CA VAL A 145 -4.91 -2.33 0.72
C VAL A 145 -3.88 -3.28 0.07
N PHE A 146 -4.23 -3.95 -1.03
CA PHE A 146 -3.38 -4.94 -1.70
C PHE A 146 -3.05 -4.56 -3.15
N ARG A 147 -3.21 -3.28 -3.51
CA ARG A 147 -2.83 -2.79 -4.83
C ARG A 147 -2.15 -1.44 -4.70
N LYS A 148 -1.00 -1.31 -5.35
CA LYS A 148 -0.21 -0.09 -5.40
C LYS A 148 0.09 0.29 -6.84
N LEU A 149 0.38 1.55 -7.09
CA LEU A 149 0.89 1.96 -8.39
C LEU A 149 2.31 1.40 -8.57
N SER A 150 2.67 1.02 -9.78
CA SER A 150 3.96 0.40 -10.10
C SER A 150 5.17 1.29 -9.78
N THR A 151 4.97 2.60 -9.59
CA THR A 151 5.98 3.54 -9.08
C THR A 151 6.53 3.14 -7.71
N PHE A 152 5.74 2.43 -6.90
CA PHE A 152 6.12 1.92 -5.58
C PHE A 152 6.52 0.44 -5.60
N GLY A 153 6.67 -0.17 -6.79
CA GLY A 153 7.03 -1.58 -6.95
C GLY A 153 8.35 -1.99 -6.30
N TYR A 154 9.20 -1.01 -6.01
CA TYR A 154 10.47 -1.24 -5.32
C TYR A 154 10.32 -1.59 -3.84
N GLN A 155 9.17 -1.31 -3.23
CA GLN A 155 8.90 -1.57 -1.82
C GLN A 155 8.50 -3.04 -1.54
N SER A 156 8.75 -3.96 -2.48
CA SER A 156 8.38 -5.39 -2.39
C SER A 156 9.32 -6.30 -3.16
#